data_AF-A0A511MBF9-F1
#
_entry.id   AF-A0A511MBF9-F1
#
_cell.length_a   1.000
_cell.length_b   1.000
_cell.length_c   1.000
_cell.angle_alpha   90.00
_cell.angle_beta   90.00
_cell.angle_gamma   90.00
#
_symmetry.space_group_name_H-M   'P 1'
#
loop_
_entity.id
_entity.type
_entity.pdbx_description
1 polymer ?
#
loop_
_entity_poly.entity_id
_entity_poly.type
_entity_poly.pdbx_seq_one_letter_code
_entity_poly.pdbx_strand_id
1 'polypeptide(L)'
;MVTTAELFGPAPADDLRLVLDDGAVDLDQISTRIDELATTFGVPAPRVVAGGDRVRLRWRRGQPVIVVGPAFDGLPAAEQESTLAGAVVFADLLAAERRDNAWRTFGFAEAAVIGLVTFAGIVGGMPPWLVLLSSVLVFVISHLTLLVVRYRRLIYRGNRRMAQVMGRPLMDQALAADAVRRANSRGVQRLWIDLCIPNETRRAMNLGAPPRLRRVPRFSRASKKPNYWLSADQRRRLPPSASSPRKNQPVFKDSER
;
A
#
# COMPACT_ATOMS: atom_id res chain seq x y z
N MET A 1 10.66 -10.17 -19.08
CA MET A 1 11.25 -9.65 -17.82
C MET A 1 10.37 -8.50 -17.35
N VAL A 2 9.28 -8.81 -16.65
CA VAL A 2 8.31 -7.81 -16.18
C VAL A 2 8.90 -7.17 -14.91
N THR A 3 9.38 -5.94 -15.05
CA THR A 3 9.91 -5.16 -13.93
C THR A 3 8.78 -4.85 -12.94
N THR A 4 9.08 -4.95 -11.66
CA THR A 4 8.30 -4.52 -10.47
C THR A 4 7.80 -3.06 -10.51
N ALA A 5 7.98 -2.35 -11.62
CA ALA A 5 7.40 -1.05 -11.93
C ALA A 5 5.89 -1.11 -12.21
N GLU A 6 5.33 -2.25 -12.66
CA GLU A 6 3.89 -2.36 -12.98
C GLU A 6 2.96 -2.44 -11.76
N LEU A 7 3.53 -2.59 -10.56
CA LEU A 7 2.76 -2.59 -9.32
C LEU A 7 2.30 -1.20 -8.86
N PHE A 8 2.82 -0.18 -9.53
CA PHE A 8 2.17 1.10 -9.71
C PHE A 8 1.88 1.16 -11.20
N GLY A 9 0.65 0.85 -11.64
CA GLY A 9 0.31 0.60 -13.04
C GLY A 9 0.99 1.54 -14.05
N PRO A 10 1.26 1.09 -15.29
CA PRO A 10 2.01 1.86 -16.27
C PRO A 10 1.43 3.27 -16.35
N ALA A 11 2.17 4.25 -15.85
CA ALA A 11 1.82 5.62 -16.09
C ALA A 11 2.04 5.84 -17.59
N PRO A 12 1.08 6.42 -18.32
CA PRO A 12 1.24 6.71 -19.74
C PRO A 12 2.55 7.47 -19.92
N ALA A 13 3.35 7.02 -20.88
CA ALA A 13 4.69 7.54 -21.13
C ALA A 13 4.70 9.04 -21.52
N ASP A 14 3.51 9.60 -21.81
CA ASP A 14 3.33 10.95 -22.35
C ASP A 14 2.89 12.01 -21.31
N ASP A 15 2.61 11.66 -20.06
CA ASP A 15 2.09 12.60 -19.04
C ASP A 15 3.17 13.38 -18.26
N LEU A 16 4.40 13.45 -18.77
CA LEU A 16 5.53 14.10 -18.07
C LEU A 16 5.89 15.49 -18.60
N ARG A 17 5.06 16.07 -19.47
CA ARG A 17 5.09 17.48 -19.80
C ARG A 17 3.73 18.08 -19.44
N LEU A 18 3.74 19.14 -18.64
CA LEU A 18 2.60 20.01 -18.28
C LEU A 18 1.68 19.49 -17.16
N VAL A 19 2.12 19.63 -15.90
CA VAL A 19 1.39 20.41 -14.88
C VAL A 19 2.44 20.91 -13.88
N LEU A 20 3.11 22.01 -14.23
CA LEU A 20 3.89 22.82 -13.30
C LEU A 20 3.08 24.10 -13.10
N ASP A 21 2.02 24.04 -12.29
CA ASP A 21 1.46 25.24 -11.67
C ASP A 21 0.64 24.89 -10.42
N ASP A 22 0.91 25.66 -9.37
CA ASP A 22 0.14 25.91 -8.14
C ASP A 22 0.17 24.92 -6.95
N GLY A 23 1.31 24.28 -6.73
CA GLY A 23 1.62 23.67 -5.44
C GLY A 23 3.04 23.15 -5.39
N ALA A 24 4.02 24.05 -5.47
CA ALA A 24 5.43 23.67 -5.52
C ALA A 24 5.87 23.03 -4.20
N VAL A 25 5.88 21.69 -4.19
CA VAL A 25 6.54 20.90 -3.15
C VAL A 25 7.99 21.37 -3.02
N ASP A 26 8.43 21.70 -1.80
CA ASP A 26 9.81 22.12 -1.53
C ASP A 26 10.77 20.92 -1.69
N LEU A 27 11.22 20.70 -2.92
CA LEU A 27 12.12 19.59 -3.26
C LEU A 27 13.50 19.74 -2.63
N ASP A 28 13.95 20.96 -2.35
CA ASP A 28 15.27 21.22 -1.77
C ASP A 28 15.28 20.82 -0.30
N GLN A 29 14.21 21.17 0.43
CA GLN A 29 14.01 20.70 1.81
C GLN A 29 13.88 19.17 1.86
N ILE A 30 13.10 18.57 0.95
CA ILE A 30 12.88 17.12 0.94
C ILE A 30 14.15 16.36 0.55
N SER A 31 14.92 16.85 -0.41
CA SER A 31 16.20 16.24 -0.81
C SER A 31 17.20 16.28 0.34
N THR A 32 17.34 17.43 1.00
CA THR A 32 18.17 17.56 2.21
C THR A 32 17.76 16.55 3.28
N ARG A 33 16.44 16.42 3.54
CA ARG A 33 15.94 15.46 4.52
C ARG A 33 16.19 14.00 4.11
N ILE A 34 16.10 13.69 2.82
CA ILE A 34 16.42 12.36 2.28
C ILE A 34 17.91 12.05 2.43
N ASP A 35 18.79 13.02 2.24
CA ASP A 35 20.24 12.84 2.42
C ASP A 35 20.60 12.58 3.89
N GLU A 36 19.97 13.29 4.82
CA GLU A 36 20.10 13.03 6.27
C GLU A 36 19.62 11.63 6.64
N LEU A 37 18.45 11.23 6.13
CA LEU A 37 17.91 9.89 6.36
C LEU A 37 18.80 8.81 5.75
N ALA A 38 19.28 9.01 4.52
CA ALA A 38 20.17 8.07 3.84
C ALA A 38 21.48 7.89 4.62
N THR A 39 22.04 8.97 5.13
CA THR A 39 23.21 8.96 6.03
C THR A 39 22.91 8.17 7.30
N THR A 40 21.75 8.42 7.93
CA THR A 40 21.31 7.72 9.15
C THR A 40 21.14 6.22 8.92
N PHE A 41 20.63 5.82 7.75
CA PHE A 41 20.47 4.41 7.37
C PHE A 41 21.76 3.75 6.84
N GLY A 42 22.82 4.52 6.58
CA GLY A 42 24.04 4.06 5.93
C GLY A 42 23.78 3.53 4.51
N VAL A 43 22.96 4.23 3.73
CA VAL A 43 22.61 3.85 2.34
C VAL A 43 22.87 5.01 1.37
N PRO A 44 23.06 4.72 0.07
CA PRO A 44 23.14 5.78 -0.94
C PRO A 44 21.82 6.57 -1.03
N ALA A 45 21.92 7.90 -1.06
CA ALA A 45 20.75 8.75 -1.18
C ALA A 45 20.06 8.58 -2.56
N PRO A 46 18.77 8.23 -2.60
CA PRO A 46 18.02 8.16 -3.84
C PRO A 46 17.68 9.56 -4.36
N ARG A 47 17.65 9.72 -5.68
CA ARG A 47 17.28 11.01 -6.30
C ARG A 47 15.81 11.34 -6.05
N VAL A 48 15.51 12.61 -5.79
CA VAL A 48 14.15 13.12 -5.61
C VAL A 48 13.68 13.86 -6.87
N VAL A 49 12.41 13.68 -7.25
CA VAL A 49 11.79 14.39 -8.38
C VAL A 49 10.34 14.71 -8.02
N ALA A 50 9.83 15.90 -8.37
CA ALA A 50 8.40 16.19 -8.26
C ALA A 50 7.57 15.37 -9.26
N GLY A 51 6.42 14.84 -8.83
CA GLY A 51 5.44 14.23 -9.73
C GLY A 51 4.42 13.31 -9.07
N GLY A 52 3.29 13.13 -9.77
CA GLY A 52 2.16 12.34 -9.27
C GLY A 52 1.53 12.94 -8.01
N ASP A 53 0.58 12.22 -7.41
CA ASP A 53 -0.19 12.79 -6.28
C ASP A 53 0.48 12.58 -4.91
N ARG A 54 1.37 11.59 -4.79
CA ARG A 54 1.84 11.05 -3.51
C ARG A 54 3.24 10.45 -3.65
N VAL A 55 3.93 10.26 -2.53
CA VAL A 55 5.27 9.67 -2.52
C VAL A 55 5.24 8.27 -3.13
N ARG A 56 6.01 8.07 -4.20
CA ARG A 56 6.17 6.79 -4.89
C ARG A 56 7.63 6.55 -5.21
N LEU A 57 8.03 5.30 -5.10
CA LEU A 57 9.34 4.86 -5.55
C LEU A 57 9.25 4.40 -7.00
N ARG A 58 10.03 5.02 -7.88
CA ARG A 58 10.15 4.65 -9.30
C ARG A 58 11.57 4.26 -9.65
N TRP A 59 11.72 3.56 -10.77
CA TRP A 59 13.03 3.25 -11.33
C TRP A 59 13.28 4.08 -12.58
N ARG A 60 14.42 4.78 -12.64
CA ARG A 60 14.83 5.55 -13.81
C ARG A 60 16.31 5.33 -14.09
N ARG A 61 16.64 4.99 -15.35
CA ARG A 61 18.03 4.80 -15.80
C ARG A 61 18.88 3.91 -14.87
N GLY A 62 18.29 2.83 -14.38
CA GLY A 62 18.99 1.89 -13.50
C GLY A 62 19.08 2.31 -12.03
N GLN A 63 18.54 3.47 -11.63
CA GLN A 63 18.56 3.95 -10.24
C GLN A 63 17.15 4.12 -9.66
N PRO A 64 16.98 3.94 -8.33
CA PRO A 64 15.76 4.30 -7.63
C PRO A 64 15.60 5.83 -7.57
N VAL A 65 14.39 6.31 -7.85
CA VAL A 65 14.01 7.72 -7.78
C VAL A 65 12.75 7.82 -6.93
N ILE A 66 12.79 8.67 -5.91
CA ILE A 66 11.62 9.01 -5.10
C ILE A 66 10.88 10.13 -5.81
N VAL A 67 9.64 9.86 -6.19
CA VAL A 67 8.75 10.84 -6.79
C VAL A 67 7.81 11.36 -5.70
N VAL A 68 7.80 12.67 -5.47
CA VAL A 68 6.98 13.31 -4.43
C VAL A 68 5.91 14.18 -5.08
N GLY A 69 4.67 14.02 -4.61
CA GLY A 69 3.51 14.77 -5.07
C GLY A 69 2.95 15.69 -3.99
N PRO A 70 2.06 16.63 -4.35
CA PRO A 70 1.58 17.70 -3.46
C PRO A 70 0.80 17.18 -2.24
N ALA A 71 0.21 15.97 -2.28
CA ALA A 71 -0.45 15.42 -1.11
C ALA A 71 0.52 15.06 0.04
N PHE A 72 1.83 15.09 -0.20
CA PHE A 72 2.84 14.88 0.83
C PHE A 72 2.84 16.00 1.88
N ASP A 73 2.68 17.25 1.45
CA ASP A 73 2.73 18.41 2.35
C ASP A 73 1.53 18.45 3.30
N GLY A 74 0.41 17.82 2.92
CA GLY A 74 -0.78 17.66 3.75
C GLY A 74 -0.68 16.54 4.81
N LEU A 75 0.39 15.74 4.80
CA LEU A 75 0.57 14.67 5.79
C LEU A 75 1.10 15.24 7.12
N PRO A 76 0.74 14.66 8.28
CA PRO A 76 1.37 14.98 9.54
C PRO A 76 2.89 14.79 9.46
N ALA A 77 3.68 15.65 10.13
CA ALA A 77 5.15 15.62 10.08
C ALA A 77 5.75 14.21 10.36
N ALA A 78 5.16 13.46 11.30
CA ALA A 78 5.62 12.11 11.60
C ALA A 78 5.27 11.08 10.49
N GLU A 79 4.16 11.28 9.78
CA GLU A 79 3.81 10.48 8.59
C GLU A 79 4.71 10.84 7.40
N GLN A 80 5.05 12.12 7.24
CA GLN A 80 6.02 12.57 6.24
C GLN A 80 7.38 11.88 6.47
N GLU A 81 7.89 11.97 7.69
CA GLU A 81 9.18 11.38 8.06
C GLU A 81 9.19 9.86 7.88
N SER A 82 8.16 9.16 8.33
CA SER A 82 8.07 7.70 8.16
C SER A 82 7.93 7.28 6.70
N THR A 83 7.26 8.10 5.87
CA THR A 83 7.13 7.86 4.43
C THR A 83 8.46 8.05 3.71
N LEU A 84 9.21 9.12 4.03
CA LEU A 84 10.54 9.37 3.45
C LEU A 84 11.54 8.29 3.90
N ALA A 85 11.58 7.98 5.20
CA ALA A 85 12.44 6.92 5.73
C ALA A 85 12.15 5.57 5.08
N GLY A 86 10.87 5.22 4.92
CA GLY A 86 10.46 4.02 4.20
C GLY A 86 10.93 4.04 2.75
N ALA A 87 10.74 5.15 2.04
CA ALA A 87 11.15 5.29 0.65
C ALA A 87 12.67 5.12 0.46
N VAL A 88 13.49 5.70 1.36
CA VAL A 88 14.95 5.55 1.37
C VAL A 88 15.38 4.10 1.60
N VAL A 89 14.83 3.45 2.63
CA VAL A 89 15.16 2.05 2.95
C VAL A 89 14.73 1.11 1.82
N PHE A 90 13.55 1.32 1.24
CA PHE A 90 13.07 0.48 0.15
C PHE A 90 13.81 0.74 -1.17
N ALA A 91 14.31 1.96 -1.41
CA ALA A 91 15.18 2.27 -2.53
C ALA A 91 16.48 1.44 -2.47
N ASP A 92 17.13 1.41 -1.31
CA ASP A 92 18.35 0.62 -1.09
C ASP A 92 18.09 -0.89 -1.24
N LEU A 93 17.05 -1.40 -0.59
CA LEU A 93 16.70 -2.83 -0.67
C LEU A 93 16.39 -3.26 -2.10
N LEU A 94 15.65 -2.46 -2.87
CA LEU A 94 15.38 -2.76 -4.27
C LEU A 94 16.65 -2.68 -5.14
N ALA A 95 17.56 -1.75 -4.83
CA ALA A 95 18.84 -1.65 -5.53
C ALA A 95 19.72 -2.87 -5.26
N ALA A 96 19.79 -3.33 -4.00
CA ALA A 96 20.51 -4.54 -3.62
C ALA A 96 19.91 -5.77 -4.30
N GLU A 97 18.59 -5.97 -4.25
CA GLU A 97 17.95 -7.13 -4.87
C GLU A 97 18.08 -7.17 -6.40
N ARG A 98 18.31 -6.03 -7.05
CA ARG A 98 18.56 -5.99 -8.51
C ARG A 98 19.97 -6.49 -8.85
N ARG A 99 20.93 -6.31 -7.94
CA ARG A 99 22.28 -6.88 -8.06
C ARG A 99 22.27 -8.38 -7.76
N ASP A 100 21.32 -8.85 -6.96
CA ASP A 100 21.16 -10.27 -6.66
C ASP A 100 20.78 -11.06 -7.92
N ASN A 101 21.71 -11.90 -8.39
CA ASN A 101 21.50 -12.84 -9.50
C ASN A 101 20.46 -13.94 -9.19
N ALA A 102 19.91 -13.97 -7.97
CA ALA A 102 18.90 -14.94 -7.53
C ALA A 102 17.68 -15.02 -8.47
N TRP A 103 17.34 -13.92 -9.14
CA TRP A 103 16.24 -13.93 -10.12
C TRP A 103 16.59 -14.69 -11.40
N ARG A 104 17.84 -14.59 -11.85
CA ARG A 104 18.31 -15.32 -13.03
C ARG A 104 18.35 -16.81 -12.73
N THR A 105 18.88 -17.20 -11.58
CA THR A 105 18.93 -18.62 -11.18
C THR A 105 17.54 -19.22 -11.02
N PHE A 106 16.59 -18.47 -10.44
CA PHE A 106 15.20 -18.93 -10.38
C PHE A 106 14.58 -19.08 -11.78
N GLY A 107 14.75 -18.09 -12.66
CA GLY A 107 14.23 -18.16 -14.02
C GLY A 107 14.78 -19.35 -14.81
N PHE A 108 16.05 -19.70 -14.61
CA PHE A 108 16.64 -20.91 -15.20
C PHE A 108 16.03 -22.19 -14.62
N ALA A 109 15.87 -22.28 -13.30
CA ALA A 109 15.26 -23.45 -12.65
C ALA A 109 13.80 -23.63 -13.09
N GLU A 110 13.03 -22.55 -13.15
CA GLU A 110 11.63 -22.55 -13.60
C GLU A 110 11.53 -22.99 -15.07
N ALA A 111 12.37 -22.44 -15.95
CA ALA A 111 12.43 -22.84 -17.36
C ALA A 111 12.79 -24.32 -17.53
N ALA A 112 13.72 -24.85 -16.71
CA ALA A 112 14.08 -26.26 -16.75
C ALA A 112 12.91 -27.17 -16.34
N VAL A 113 12.17 -26.81 -15.28
CA VAL A 113 10.97 -27.55 -14.84
C VAL A 113 9.88 -27.52 -15.91
N ILE A 114 9.60 -26.36 -16.50
CA ILE A 114 8.62 -26.22 -17.57
C ILE A 114 9.04 -27.06 -18.79
N GLY A 115 10.32 -27.03 -19.16
CA GLY A 115 10.87 -27.83 -20.24
C GLY A 115 10.69 -29.34 -20.00
N LEU A 116 10.94 -29.80 -18.77
CA LEU A 116 10.76 -31.20 -18.38
C LEU A 116 9.29 -31.64 -18.45
N VAL A 117 8.37 -30.83 -17.91
CA VAL A 117 6.91 -31.09 -17.96
C VAL A 117 6.42 -31.11 -19.41
N THR A 118 6.91 -30.17 -20.23
CA THR A 118 6.56 -30.09 -21.65
C THR A 118 7.03 -31.34 -22.40
N PHE A 119 8.28 -31.74 -22.19
CA PHE A 119 8.85 -32.94 -22.80
C PHE A 119 8.09 -34.21 -22.39
N ALA A 120 7.82 -34.38 -21.09
CA ALA A 120 7.06 -35.53 -20.59
C ALA A 120 5.64 -35.58 -21.16
N GLY A 121 4.96 -34.43 -21.29
CA GLY A 121 3.64 -34.34 -21.90
C GLY A 121 3.62 -34.75 -23.37
N ILE A 122 4.62 -34.30 -24.14
CA ILE A 122 4.76 -34.66 -25.57
C ILE A 122 5.02 -36.16 -25.72
N VAL A 123 5.98 -36.71 -24.97
CA VAL A 123 6.31 -38.15 -25.03
C VAL A 123 5.13 -39.01 -24.57
N GLY A 124 4.34 -38.52 -23.62
CA GLY A 124 3.12 -39.18 -23.15
C GLY A 124 1.91 -39.09 -24.10
N GLY A 125 2.06 -38.49 -25.28
CA GLY A 125 0.99 -38.38 -26.27
C GLY A 125 -0.11 -37.37 -25.90
N MET A 126 0.15 -36.44 -24.97
CA MET A 126 -0.82 -35.41 -24.63
C MET A 126 -0.99 -34.43 -25.80
N PRO A 127 -2.22 -33.95 -26.07
CA PRO A 127 -2.44 -32.89 -27.03
C PRO A 127 -1.58 -31.64 -26.71
N PRO A 128 -0.87 -31.06 -27.69
CA PRO A 128 0.06 -29.95 -27.44
C PRO A 128 -0.56 -28.74 -26.74
N TRP A 129 -1.84 -28.45 -27.01
CA TRP A 129 -2.54 -27.33 -26.38
C TRP A 129 -2.76 -27.52 -24.88
N LEU A 130 -2.94 -28.76 -24.39
CA LEU A 130 -3.05 -29.06 -22.96
C LEU A 130 -1.70 -28.91 -22.26
N VAL A 131 -0.63 -29.36 -22.92
CA VAL A 131 0.74 -29.20 -22.42
C VAL A 131 1.09 -27.71 -22.32
N LEU A 132 0.72 -26.93 -23.33
CA LEU A 132 0.92 -25.48 -23.33
C LEU A 132 0.12 -24.81 -22.20
N LEU A 133 -1.17 -25.13 -22.07
CA LEU A 133 -2.04 -24.51 -21.07
C LEU A 133 -1.59 -24.83 -19.63
N SER A 134 -1.22 -26.08 -19.35
CA SER A 134 -0.70 -26.49 -18.05
C SER A 134 0.65 -25.82 -17.75
N SER A 135 1.55 -25.72 -18.73
CA SER A 135 2.83 -25.03 -18.59
C SER A 135 2.67 -23.54 -18.29
N VAL A 136 1.77 -22.86 -19.00
CA VAL A 136 1.45 -21.44 -18.74
C VAL A 136 0.85 -21.26 -17.35
N LEU A 137 -0.06 -22.15 -16.93
CA LEU A 137 -0.67 -22.07 -15.60
C LEU A 137 0.37 -22.25 -14.48
N VAL A 138 1.23 -23.26 -14.60
CA VAL A 138 2.32 -23.52 -13.64
C VAL A 138 3.27 -22.33 -13.58
N PHE A 139 3.65 -21.77 -14.73
CA PHE A 139 4.47 -20.56 -14.81
C PHE A 139 3.82 -19.39 -14.08
N VAL A 140 2.54 -19.07 -14.37
CA VAL A 140 1.85 -17.95 -13.72
C VAL A 140 1.77 -18.13 -12.21
N ILE A 141 1.41 -19.33 -11.73
CA ILE A 141 1.27 -19.60 -10.29
C ILE A 141 2.62 -19.49 -9.59
N SER A 142 3.66 -20.13 -10.12
CA SER A 142 5.00 -20.13 -9.51
C SER A 142 5.63 -18.75 -9.53
N HIS A 143 5.49 -18.01 -10.64
CA HIS A 143 5.93 -16.63 -10.74
C HIS A 143 5.22 -15.70 -9.74
N LEU A 144 3.89 -15.80 -9.64
CA LEU A 144 3.10 -15.03 -8.69
C LEU A 144 3.51 -15.36 -7.25
N THR A 145 3.69 -16.63 -6.93
CA THR A 145 4.12 -17.08 -5.60
C THR A 145 5.48 -16.52 -5.24
N LEU A 146 6.44 -16.59 -6.16
CA LEU A 146 7.78 -16.03 -5.94
C LEU A 146 7.72 -14.52 -5.70
N LEU A 147 6.96 -13.81 -6.53
CA LEU A 147 6.79 -12.37 -6.41
C LEU A 147 6.21 -12.02 -5.03
N VAL A 148 5.16 -12.72 -4.58
CA VAL A 148 4.57 -12.51 -3.25
C VAL A 148 5.58 -12.76 -2.13
N VAL A 149 6.30 -13.88 -2.18
CA VAL A 149 7.33 -14.22 -1.17
C VAL A 149 8.42 -13.15 -1.13
N ARG A 150 8.85 -12.67 -2.29
CA ARG A 150 9.86 -11.63 -2.43
C ARG A 150 9.39 -10.31 -1.82
N TYR A 151 8.22 -9.81 -2.22
CA TYR A 151 7.66 -8.58 -1.67
C TYR A 151 7.50 -8.66 -0.15
N ARG A 152 7.04 -9.79 0.37
CA ARG A 152 6.95 -10.01 1.82
C ARG A 152 8.31 -9.93 2.50
N ARG A 153 9.35 -10.61 1.95
CA ARG A 153 10.72 -10.56 2.48
C ARG A 153 11.26 -9.13 2.49
N LEU A 154 11.05 -8.40 1.40
CA LEU A 154 11.47 -7.01 1.24
C LEU A 154 10.80 -6.12 2.30
N ILE A 155 9.48 -6.24 2.48
CA ILE A 155 8.73 -5.51 3.51
C ILE A 155 9.25 -5.85 4.91
N TYR A 156 9.51 -7.13 5.22
CA TYR A 156 10.05 -7.51 6.53
C TYR A 156 11.44 -6.95 6.79
N ARG A 157 12.35 -7.02 5.81
CA ARG A 157 13.69 -6.43 5.90
C ARG A 157 13.61 -4.92 6.09
N GLY A 158 12.77 -4.25 5.31
CA GLY A 158 12.54 -2.80 5.41
C GLY A 158 12.05 -2.41 6.79
N ASN A 159 10.99 -3.05 7.29
CA ASN A 159 10.45 -2.77 8.62
C ASN A 159 11.46 -3.02 9.74
N ARG A 160 12.24 -4.10 9.65
CA ARG A 160 13.27 -4.41 10.65
C ARG A 160 14.33 -3.33 10.67
N ARG A 161 14.82 -2.89 9.51
CA ARG A 161 15.82 -1.83 9.40
C ARG A 161 15.28 -0.49 9.89
N MET A 162 14.05 -0.13 9.50
CA MET A 162 13.37 1.06 10.00
C MET A 162 13.22 1.05 11.52
N ALA A 163 12.77 -0.07 12.10
CA ALA A 163 12.60 -0.19 13.54
C ALA A 163 13.93 -0.16 14.31
N GLN A 164 15.02 -0.67 13.73
CA GLN A 164 16.35 -0.63 14.32
C GLN A 164 16.93 0.78 14.38
N VAL A 165 16.69 1.59 13.34
CA VAL A 165 17.31 2.93 13.20
C VAL A 165 16.43 4.03 13.79
N MET A 166 15.14 4.05 13.45
CA MET A 166 14.19 5.10 13.86
C MET A 166 13.43 4.76 15.15
N GLY A 167 13.63 3.55 15.66
CA GLY A 167 12.92 3.05 16.81
C GLY A 167 11.47 2.61 16.52
N ARG A 168 10.83 2.14 17.57
CA ARG A 168 9.50 1.51 17.51
C ARG A 168 8.33 2.49 17.34
N PRO A 169 8.30 3.70 17.94
CA PRO A 169 7.16 4.61 17.82
C PRO A 169 6.84 4.99 16.37
N LEU A 170 7.86 5.25 15.56
CA LEU A 170 7.70 5.61 14.14
C LEU A 170 7.19 4.41 13.31
N MET A 171 7.67 3.20 13.62
CA MET A 171 7.17 1.97 12.98
C MET A 171 5.69 1.71 13.30
N ASP A 172 5.28 2.01 14.53
CA ASP A 172 3.88 1.87 14.97
C ASP A 172 2.93 2.83 14.25
N GLN A 173 3.40 4.04 13.91
CA GLN A 173 2.67 5.00 13.07
C GLN A 173 2.59 4.52 11.62
N ALA A 174 3.70 4.03 11.05
CA ALA A 174 3.70 3.46 9.71
C ALA A 174 2.74 2.25 9.57
N LEU A 175 2.63 1.43 10.63
CA LEU A 175 1.64 0.35 10.69
C LEU A 175 0.20 0.87 10.76
N ALA A 176 -0.05 1.94 11.52
CA ALA A 176 -1.38 2.56 11.59
C ALA A 176 -1.80 3.18 10.24
N ALA A 177 -0.90 3.86 9.55
CA ALA A 177 -1.15 4.39 8.21
C ALA A 177 -1.44 3.27 7.19
N ASP A 178 -0.70 2.15 7.25
CA ASP A 178 -0.97 0.97 6.42
C ASP A 178 -2.35 0.38 6.70
N ALA A 179 -2.79 0.37 7.97
CA ALA A 179 -4.12 -0.09 8.37
C ALA A 179 -5.24 0.70 7.69
N VAL A 180 -5.12 2.03 7.74
CA VAL A 180 -6.09 2.95 7.11
C VAL A 180 -6.09 2.75 5.59
N ARG A 181 -4.89 2.65 4.98
CA ARG A 181 -4.75 2.40 3.54
C ARG A 181 -5.40 1.09 3.11
N ARG A 182 -5.25 0.02 3.88
CA ARG A 182 -5.90 -1.28 3.62
C ARG A 182 -7.41 -1.19 3.73
N ALA A 183 -7.92 -0.52 4.78
CA ALA A 183 -9.35 -0.33 4.96
C ALA A 183 -10.00 0.42 3.79
N ASN A 184 -9.27 1.35 3.19
CA ASN A 184 -9.72 2.14 2.03
C ASN A 184 -9.51 1.45 0.67
N SER A 185 -8.76 0.35 0.62
CA SER A 185 -8.49 -0.36 -0.63
C SER A 185 -9.68 -1.25 -1.04
N ARG A 186 -9.97 -1.33 -2.35
CA ARG A 186 -11.11 -2.11 -2.89
C ARG A 186 -10.70 -3.04 -4.03
N GLY A 187 -11.51 -4.07 -4.27
CA GLY A 187 -11.36 -4.98 -5.41
C GLY A 187 -10.00 -5.68 -5.49
N VAL A 188 -9.45 -5.77 -6.71
CA VAL A 188 -8.16 -6.43 -7.01
C VAL A 188 -7.00 -5.79 -6.25
N GLN A 189 -7.01 -4.47 -6.05
CA GLN A 189 -5.98 -3.78 -5.28
C GLN A 189 -5.94 -4.28 -3.83
N ARG A 190 -7.10 -4.51 -3.22
CA ARG A 190 -7.16 -5.06 -1.86
C ARG A 190 -6.65 -6.49 -1.82
N LEU A 191 -7.07 -7.35 -2.75
CA LEU A 191 -6.56 -8.71 -2.86
C LEU A 191 -5.03 -8.70 -2.99
N TRP A 192 -4.50 -7.82 -3.83
CA TRP A 192 -3.07 -7.67 -4.02
C TRP A 192 -2.34 -7.22 -2.75
N ILE A 193 -2.87 -6.22 -2.06
CA ILE A 193 -2.29 -5.73 -0.79
C ILE A 193 -2.33 -6.82 0.28
N ASP A 194 -3.44 -7.55 0.40
CA ASP A 194 -3.59 -8.64 1.37
C ASP A 194 -2.63 -9.81 1.06
N LEU A 195 -2.39 -10.06 -0.23
CA LEU A 195 -1.45 -11.08 -0.67
C LEU A 195 0.01 -10.66 -0.40
N CYS A 196 0.41 -9.46 -0.82
CA CYS A 196 1.81 -9.03 -0.80
C CYS A 196 2.26 -8.38 0.50
N ILE A 197 1.38 -7.66 1.21
CA ILE A 197 1.73 -6.93 2.42
C ILE A 197 1.26 -7.74 3.64
N PRO A 198 2.20 -8.29 4.45
CA PRO A 198 1.81 -9.08 5.62
C PRO A 198 0.96 -8.27 6.58
N ASN A 199 -0.01 -8.92 7.22
CA ASN A 199 -0.93 -8.27 8.15
C ASN A 199 -0.19 -7.57 9.29
N GLU A 200 -0.72 -6.44 9.78
CA GLU A 200 -0.07 -5.60 10.80
C GLU A 200 0.33 -6.39 12.04
N THR A 201 -0.55 -7.28 12.51
CA THR A 201 -0.28 -8.13 13.69
C THR A 201 0.97 -9.00 13.48
N ARG A 202 1.15 -9.58 12.28
CA ARG A 202 2.34 -10.38 11.96
C ARG A 202 3.60 -9.52 11.87
N ARG A 203 3.46 -8.30 11.32
CA ARG A 203 4.59 -7.34 11.25
C ARG A 203 5.00 -6.90 12.66
N ALA A 204 4.04 -6.60 13.53
CA ALA A 204 4.29 -6.23 14.91
C ALA A 204 4.94 -7.39 15.71
N MET A 205 4.43 -8.63 15.57
CA MET A 205 5.03 -9.81 16.20
C MET A 205 6.50 -10.02 15.78
N ASN A 206 6.81 -9.86 14.49
CA ASN A 206 8.19 -9.98 13.99
C ASN A 206 9.13 -8.89 14.52
N LEU A 207 8.59 -7.79 15.03
CA LEU A 207 9.35 -6.72 15.69
C LEU A 207 9.43 -6.91 17.21
N GLY A 208 9.02 -8.08 17.73
CA GLY A 208 9.00 -8.36 19.18
C GLY A 208 7.87 -7.64 19.93
N ALA A 209 6.84 -7.15 19.21
CA ALA A 209 5.69 -6.56 19.87
C ALA A 209 4.74 -7.66 20.39
N PRO A 210 4.15 -7.49 21.59
CA PRO A 210 3.02 -8.31 21.98
C PRO A 210 1.91 -8.16 20.93
N PRO A 211 1.12 -9.22 20.69
CA PRO A 211 -0.01 -9.15 19.77
C PRO A 211 -0.86 -7.94 20.13
N ARG A 212 -1.00 -6.96 19.22
CA ARG A 212 -2.04 -5.95 19.40
C ARG A 212 -3.35 -6.73 19.36
N LEU A 213 -3.99 -6.88 20.51
CA LEU A 213 -5.40 -7.28 20.56
C LEU A 213 -6.08 -6.32 19.60
N ARG A 214 -6.63 -6.88 18.52
CA ARG A 214 -7.41 -6.11 17.55
C ARG A 214 -8.41 -5.37 18.42
N ARG A 215 -8.21 -4.06 18.62
CA ARG A 215 -9.31 -3.19 19.00
C ARG A 215 -10.18 -3.32 17.78
N VAL A 216 -11.06 -4.33 17.78
CA VAL A 216 -12.26 -4.33 16.96
C VAL A 216 -12.71 -2.91 17.16
N PRO A 217 -12.70 -2.06 16.11
CA PRO A 217 -13.21 -0.73 16.29
C PRO A 217 -14.50 -0.97 17.04
N ARG A 218 -14.61 -0.40 18.26
CA ARG A 218 -15.93 -0.16 18.79
C ARG A 218 -16.49 0.66 17.66
N PHE A 219 -17.18 -0.01 16.74
CA PHE A 219 -18.42 0.48 16.24
C PHE A 219 -19.08 0.87 17.53
N SER A 220 -18.86 2.12 17.93
CA SER A 220 -19.94 2.92 18.37
C SER A 220 -21.00 2.58 17.34
N ARG A 221 -21.86 1.65 17.75
CA ARG A 221 -23.29 1.80 17.63
C ARG A 221 -23.64 3.21 18.14
N ALA A 222 -23.08 4.27 17.55
CA ALA A 222 -23.89 5.33 17.01
C ALA A 222 -24.79 4.57 16.02
N SER A 223 -25.86 4.01 16.59
CA SER A 223 -27.19 4.00 16.01
C SER A 223 -27.17 4.47 14.56
N LYS A 224 -26.69 3.59 13.67
CA LYS A 224 -27.39 3.41 12.41
C LYS A 224 -28.73 2.91 12.90
N LYS A 225 -29.66 3.85 13.12
CA LYS A 225 -31.07 3.54 13.12
C LYS A 225 -31.22 2.56 11.97
N PRO A 226 -31.68 1.33 12.19
CA PRO A 226 -32.03 0.46 11.09
C PRO A 226 -32.88 1.31 10.15
N ASN A 227 -32.36 1.56 8.93
CA ASN A 227 -33.22 1.94 7.82
C ASN A 227 -34.06 0.69 7.56
N TYR A 228 -35.04 0.44 8.43
CA TYR A 228 -36.25 -0.21 8.02
C TYR A 228 -36.76 0.69 6.90
N TRP A 229 -36.51 0.27 5.66
CA TRP A 229 -37.43 0.57 4.60
C TRP A 229 -38.75 -0.08 5.03
N LEU A 230 -39.49 0.61 5.90
CA LEU A 230 -40.89 0.36 6.12
C LEU A 230 -41.51 0.44 4.73
N SER A 231 -41.98 -0.71 4.24
CA SER A 231 -42.80 -0.75 3.03
C SER A 231 -43.91 0.29 3.17
N ALA A 232 -44.35 0.88 2.06
CA ALA A 232 -45.41 1.90 2.08
C ALA A 232 -46.66 1.43 2.85
N ASP A 233 -46.90 0.11 2.89
CA ASP A 233 -47.97 -0.51 3.66
C ASP A 233 -47.79 -0.49 5.19
N GLN A 234 -46.56 -0.57 5.70
CA GLN A 234 -46.33 -0.46 7.15
C GLN A 234 -46.51 0.97 7.67
N ARG A 235 -46.38 2.01 6.81
CA ARG A 235 -46.68 3.39 7.21
C ARG A 235 -48.17 3.64 7.45
N ARG A 236 -49.06 2.85 6.84
CA ARG A 236 -50.52 3.00 7.01
C ARG A 236 -51.08 2.37 8.28
N ARG A 237 -50.30 1.52 8.96
CA ARG A 237 -50.74 0.81 10.18
C ARG A 237 -50.25 1.42 11.48
N LEU A 238 -49.48 2.52 11.42
CA LEU A 238 -49.11 3.24 12.63
C LEU A 238 -50.28 4.13 13.07
N PRO A 239 -50.73 4.02 14.33
CA PRO A 239 -51.78 4.88 14.85
C PRO A 239 -51.32 6.35 14.83
N PRO A 240 -52.22 7.31 14.52
CA PRO A 240 -51.91 8.73 14.60
C PRO A 240 -51.88 9.16 16.07
N SER A 241 -50.77 8.92 16.77
CA SER A 241 -50.48 9.53 18.07
C SER A 241 -48.97 9.43 18.33
N ALA A 242 -48.26 10.40 18.90
CA ALA A 242 -48.65 11.58 19.63
C ALA A 242 -47.66 12.72 19.33
N SER A 243 -48.23 13.92 19.20
CA SER A 243 -47.65 15.21 19.58
C SER A 243 -46.23 15.17 20.18
N SER A 244 -45.23 15.53 19.37
CA SER A 244 -43.97 16.03 19.91
C SER A 244 -44.23 17.36 20.61
N PRO A 245 -43.88 17.52 21.90
CA PRO A 245 -44.04 18.78 22.60
C PRO A 245 -43.13 19.84 21.97
N ARG A 246 -43.79 20.91 21.54
CA ARG A 246 -43.20 22.16 21.03
C ARG A 246 -42.28 22.71 22.13
N LYS A 247 -40.96 22.65 21.92
CA LYS A 247 -40.01 23.35 22.79
C LYS A 247 -40.26 24.85 22.66
N ASN A 248 -40.76 25.44 23.75
CA ASN A 248 -40.87 26.87 23.95
C ASN A 248 -39.49 27.51 23.75
N GLN A 249 -39.35 28.37 22.73
CA GLN A 249 -38.29 29.36 22.67
C GLN A 249 -38.66 30.50 23.64
N PRO A 250 -37.81 30.85 24.61
CA PRO A 250 -37.94 32.12 25.30
C PRO A 250 -37.58 33.25 24.35
N VAL A 251 -38.55 34.10 24.07
CA VAL A 251 -38.37 35.41 23.44
C VAL A 251 -37.66 36.30 24.45
N PHE A 252 -36.38 36.60 24.22
CA PHE A 252 -35.69 37.67 24.92
C PHE A 252 -36.31 39.00 24.46
N LYS A 253 -37.01 39.68 25.38
CA LYS A 253 -37.36 41.09 25.24
C LYS A 253 -36.16 41.90 25.70
N ASP A 254 -35.50 42.58 24.78
CA ASP A 254 -34.63 43.70 25.14
C ASP A 254 -35.52 44.85 25.61
N SER A 255 -35.37 45.18 26.88
CA SER A 255 -35.87 46.41 27.49
C SER A 255 -34.73 47.43 27.55
N GLU A 256 -35.03 48.62 27.04
CA GLU A 256 -34.24 49.84 26.94
C GLU A 256 -33.30 50.14 28.11
N ARG A 257 -32.10 50.62 27.78
CA ARG A 257 -31.52 51.88 28.28
C ARG A 257 -30.41 52.37 27.36
#